data_AF-A0A2Z6ZZF3-F1
#
_entry.id   AF-A0A2Z6ZZF3-F1
#
_cell.length_a   1.000
_cell.length_b   1.000
_cell.length_c   1.000
_cell.angle_alpha   90.00
_cell.angle_beta   90.00
_cell.angle_gamma   90.00
#
_symmetry.space_group_name_H-M   'P 1'
#
loop_
_entity.id
_entity.type
_entity.pdbx_description
1 polymer ?
#
loop_
_entity_poly.entity_id
_entity_poly.type
_entity_poly.pdbx_seq_one_letter_code
_entity_poly.pdbx_strand_id
1 'polypeptide(L)'
;MGKTSSRSDTRTRAERKFEKKLHFYESVRSSVARKAITKAKQKKRSRTKKMKVYDMSLLSEYLPELKAPQESRPTEFKLNNKKRNSLVLKESNKLKTVINHPNFQSDPLGSIFQHLLNTQPAMNEKPKRRKVKLGKRKQK
;
A
#
# COMPACT_ATOMS: atom_id res chain seq x y z
N MET A 1 -40.04 -42.22 -15.07
CA MET A 1 -40.28 -40.97 -15.83
C MET A 1 -38.98 -40.54 -16.53
N GLY A 2 -38.57 -41.26 -17.58
CA GLY A 2 -37.40 -40.90 -18.39
C GLY A 2 -37.84 -40.06 -19.58
N LYS A 3 -37.33 -38.83 -19.70
CA LYS A 3 -37.68 -37.93 -20.81
C LYS A 3 -37.01 -38.43 -22.10
N THR A 4 -37.83 -38.82 -23.07
CA THR A 4 -37.42 -39.07 -24.46
C THR A 4 -37.06 -37.74 -25.11
N SER A 5 -35.76 -37.51 -25.34
CA SER A 5 -35.30 -36.44 -26.22
C SER A 5 -35.56 -36.88 -27.67
N SER A 6 -36.77 -36.64 -28.14
CA SER A 6 -37.13 -36.72 -29.55
C SER A 6 -36.79 -35.39 -30.22
N ARG A 7 -35.64 -35.29 -30.90
CA ARG A 7 -35.45 -34.34 -32.01
C ARG A 7 -34.15 -34.58 -32.79
N SER A 8 -34.35 -35.01 -34.04
CA SER A 8 -33.45 -34.86 -35.20
C SER A 8 -32.01 -35.37 -35.06
N ASP A 9 -31.84 -36.69 -35.09
CA ASP A 9 -30.52 -37.33 -35.09
C ASP A 9 -30.21 -38.01 -36.44
N THR A 10 -30.56 -37.37 -37.56
CA THR A 10 -30.10 -37.82 -38.90
C THR A 10 -28.62 -37.52 -39.14
N ARG A 11 -27.98 -36.77 -38.25
CA ARG A 11 -26.57 -36.38 -38.37
C ARG A 11 -25.63 -37.49 -37.91
N THR A 12 -24.68 -37.79 -38.80
CA THR A 12 -23.61 -38.75 -38.53
C THR A 12 -22.81 -38.32 -37.29
N ARG A 13 -22.20 -39.30 -36.61
CA ARG A 13 -21.32 -39.05 -35.45
C ARG A 13 -20.20 -38.05 -35.77
N ALA A 14 -19.73 -38.00 -37.02
CA ALA A 14 -18.71 -37.07 -37.49
C ALA A 14 -19.22 -35.62 -37.48
N GLU A 15 -20.44 -35.40 -37.95
CA GLU A 15 -21.05 -34.06 -38.01
C GLU A 15 -21.29 -33.49 -36.62
N ARG A 16 -21.75 -34.31 -35.66
CA ARG A 16 -21.88 -33.90 -34.26
C ARG A 16 -20.54 -33.53 -33.63
N LYS A 17 -19.45 -34.23 -34.00
CA LYS A 17 -18.09 -33.88 -33.53
C LYS A 17 -17.62 -32.55 -34.15
N PHE A 18 -17.96 -32.30 -35.41
CA PHE A 18 -17.64 -31.06 -36.11
C PHE A 18 -18.37 -29.86 -35.48
N GLU A 19 -19.68 -29.97 -35.23
CA GLU A 19 -20.46 -28.92 -34.56
C GLU A 19 -19.93 -28.59 -33.16
N LYS A 20 -19.60 -29.62 -32.37
CA LYS A 20 -18.96 -29.41 -31.05
C LYS A 20 -17.65 -28.64 -31.17
N LYS A 21 -16.86 -28.92 -32.21
CA LYS A 21 -15.59 -28.23 -32.46
C LYS A 21 -15.81 -26.77 -32.86
N LEU A 22 -16.82 -26.47 -33.69
CA LEU A 22 -17.20 -25.09 -34.03
C LEU A 22 -17.68 -24.31 -32.80
N HIS A 23 -18.58 -24.90 -32.01
CA HIS A 23 -19.06 -24.30 -30.78
C HIS A 23 -17.93 -24.00 -29.79
N PHE A 24 -16.94 -24.89 -29.70
CA PHE A 24 -15.74 -24.67 -28.90
C PHE A 24 -14.95 -23.45 -29.37
N TYR A 25 -14.66 -23.34 -30.67
CA TYR A 25 -13.92 -22.19 -31.20
C TYR A 25 -14.66 -20.87 -31.02
N GLU A 26 -15.98 -20.86 -31.19
CA GLU A 26 -16.81 -19.68 -30.95
C GLU A 26 -16.82 -19.27 -29.46
N SER A 27 -16.91 -20.25 -28.57
CA SER A 27 -16.81 -20.04 -27.12
C SER A 27 -15.45 -19.46 -26.71
N VAL A 28 -14.36 -19.95 -27.30
CA VAL A 28 -13.01 -19.42 -27.04
C VAL A 28 -12.88 -17.99 -27.56
N ARG A 29 -13.33 -17.71 -28.80
CA ARG A 29 -13.29 -16.36 -29.39
C ARG A 29 -14.08 -15.34 -28.57
N SER A 30 -15.30 -15.69 -28.16
CA SER A 30 -16.15 -14.82 -27.34
C SER A 30 -15.54 -14.54 -25.95
N SER A 31 -14.91 -15.55 -25.32
CA SER A 31 -14.22 -15.40 -24.04
C SER A 31 -13.00 -14.46 -24.14
N VAL A 32 -12.19 -14.60 -25.20
CA VAL A 32 -11.04 -13.72 -25.45
C VAL A 32 -11.49 -12.28 -25.69
N ALA A 33 -12.54 -12.07 -26.50
CA ALA A 33 -13.10 -10.74 -26.75
C ALA A 33 -13.62 -10.07 -25.46
N ARG A 34 -14.35 -10.81 -24.61
CA ARG A 34 -14.82 -10.31 -23.30
C ARG A 34 -13.67 -9.93 -22.37
N LYS A 35 -12.59 -10.71 -22.33
CA LYS A 35 -11.38 -10.40 -21.54
C LYS A 35 -10.68 -9.12 -22.03
N ALA A 36 -10.59 -8.91 -23.34
CA ALA A 36 -10.00 -7.69 -23.91
C ALA A 36 -10.81 -6.43 -23.53
N ILE A 37 -12.14 -6.49 -23.67
CA ILE A 37 -13.05 -5.36 -23.40
C ILE A 37 -13.03 -4.97 -21.90
N THR A 38 -13.03 -5.95 -20.99
CA THR A 38 -13.02 -5.69 -19.55
C THR A 38 -11.71 -5.04 -19.08
N LYS A 39 -10.56 -5.45 -19.62
CA LYS A 39 -9.26 -4.82 -19.32
C LYS A 39 -9.16 -3.37 -19.82
N ALA A 40 -9.78 -3.05 -20.96
CA ALA A 40 -9.82 -1.69 -21.49
C ALA A 40 -10.69 -0.75 -20.63
N LYS A 41 -11.85 -1.21 -20.17
CA LYS A 41 -12.77 -0.42 -19.33
C LYS A 41 -12.22 -0.13 -17.92
N GLN A 42 -11.51 -1.09 -17.31
CA GLN A 42 -10.96 -0.93 -15.97
C GLN A 42 -9.84 0.13 -15.90
N LYS A 43 -8.99 0.23 -16.93
CA LYS A 43 -7.86 1.18 -16.95
C LYS A 43 -8.28 2.65 -17.07
N LYS A 44 -9.42 2.94 -17.71
CA LYS A 44 -9.91 4.33 -17.88
C LYS A 44 -10.57 4.90 -16.62
N ARG A 45 -11.20 4.07 -15.79
CA ARG A 45 -11.92 4.52 -14.57
C ARG A 45 -11.00 4.87 -13.39
N SER A 46 -9.77 4.33 -13.36
CA SER A 46 -8.81 4.59 -12.27
C SER A 46 -8.14 5.97 -12.36
N ARG A 47 -8.11 6.61 -13.54
CA ARG A 47 -7.31 7.83 -13.77
C ARG A 47 -8.05 9.15 -13.53
N THR A 48 -9.37 9.11 -13.31
CA THR A 48 -10.21 10.32 -13.24
C THR A 48 -10.55 10.78 -11.82
N LYS A 49 -10.17 10.03 -10.78
CA LYS A 49 -10.35 10.47 -9.39
C LYS A 49 -9.17 11.38 -8.98
N LYS A 50 -9.01 12.51 -9.67
CA LYS A 50 -8.09 13.57 -9.20
C LYS A 50 -8.72 14.18 -7.95
N MET A 51 -8.05 13.99 -6.82
CA MET A 51 -8.44 14.64 -5.57
C MET A 51 -8.43 16.15 -5.79
N LYS A 52 -9.50 16.83 -5.38
CA LYS A 52 -9.47 18.29 -5.17
C LYS A 52 -8.46 18.50 -4.04
N VAL A 53 -7.23 18.85 -4.38
CA VAL A 53 -6.25 19.29 -3.40
C VAL A 53 -6.75 20.66 -2.98
N TYR A 54 -7.44 20.72 -1.83
CA TYR A 54 -7.69 21.99 -1.18
C TYR A 54 -6.34 22.69 -0.98
N ASP A 55 -6.28 24.00 -1.24
CA ASP A 55 -5.07 24.77 -1.02
C ASP A 55 -4.79 24.80 0.49
N MET A 56 -3.82 23.99 0.93
CA MET A 56 -3.45 23.86 2.34
C MET A 56 -2.44 24.93 2.76
N SER A 57 -2.22 25.98 1.96
CA SER A 57 -1.28 27.06 2.27
C SER A 57 -1.56 27.71 3.63
N LEU A 58 -2.83 27.79 4.03
CA LEU A 58 -3.24 28.32 5.33
C LEU A 58 -2.70 27.53 6.53
N LEU A 59 -2.36 26.24 6.37
CA LEU A 59 -1.78 25.45 7.47
C LEU A 59 -0.36 25.92 7.85
N SER A 60 0.34 26.60 6.95
CA SER A 60 1.69 27.10 7.22
C SER A 60 1.70 28.21 8.28
N GLU A 61 0.59 28.95 8.43
CA GLU A 61 0.44 30.02 9.44
C GLU A 61 0.25 29.46 10.86
N TYR A 62 -0.31 28.26 10.98
CA TYR A 62 -0.62 27.63 12.28
C TYR A 62 0.45 26.67 12.78
N LEU A 63 1.37 26.25 11.90
CA LEU A 63 2.45 25.35 12.26
C LEU A 63 3.71 26.15 12.62
N PRO A 64 4.49 25.71 13.62
CA PRO A 64 5.84 26.24 13.83
C PRO A 64 6.62 26.15 12.51
N GLU A 65 7.48 27.14 12.21
CA GLU A 65 8.37 27.13 11.06
C GLU A 65 9.32 25.93 11.11
N LEU A 66 8.83 24.79 10.64
CA LEU A 66 9.60 23.59 10.42
C LEU A 66 10.52 23.92 9.25
N LYS A 67 11.84 23.87 9.50
CA LYS A 67 12.84 23.90 8.42
C LYS A 67 12.35 22.94 7.36
N ALA A 68 12.17 23.45 6.14
CA ALA A 68 11.63 22.72 5.01
C ALA A 68 12.21 21.30 5.05
N PRO A 69 11.36 20.25 5.01
CA PRO A 69 11.83 18.87 5.07
C PRO A 69 12.95 18.76 4.04
N GLN A 70 14.17 18.47 4.51
CA GLN A 70 15.27 18.13 3.63
C GLN A 70 14.71 17.02 2.75
N GLU A 71 14.47 17.33 1.48
CA GLU A 71 13.73 16.49 0.55
C GLU A 71 14.36 15.10 0.57
N SER A 72 13.80 14.21 1.39
CA SER A 72 14.19 12.81 1.38
C SER A 72 13.66 12.34 0.05
N ARG A 73 14.56 12.31 -0.94
CA ARG A 73 14.27 11.90 -2.31
C ARG A 73 13.29 10.74 -2.26
N PRO A 74 12.20 10.75 -3.04
CA PRO A 74 11.28 9.63 -3.09
C PRO A 74 12.12 8.43 -3.50
N THR A 75 12.49 7.61 -2.52
CA THR A 75 13.28 6.42 -2.79
C THR A 75 12.29 5.56 -3.53
N GLU A 76 12.45 5.44 -4.85
CA GLU A 76 11.68 4.53 -5.67
C GLU A 76 11.97 3.12 -5.15
N PHE A 77 11.25 2.74 -4.09
CA PHE A 77 11.41 1.47 -3.41
C PHE A 77 10.71 0.45 -4.30
N LYS A 78 11.34 0.14 -5.45
CA LYS A 78 10.94 -0.93 -6.36
C LYS A 78 11.12 -2.25 -5.61
N LEU A 79 10.12 -2.59 -4.82
CA LEU A 79 10.05 -3.85 -4.10
C LEU A 79 9.77 -4.95 -5.12
N ASN A 80 10.75 -5.83 -5.33
CA ASN A 80 10.50 -7.08 -6.05
C ASN A 80 9.65 -8.03 -5.16
N ASN A 81 9.00 -9.04 -5.76
CA ASN A 81 8.13 -9.97 -5.00
C ASN A 81 8.86 -10.65 -3.83
N LYS A 82 10.13 -11.02 -3.99
CA LYS A 82 10.94 -11.62 -2.92
C LYS A 82 11.12 -10.67 -1.74
N LYS A 83 11.45 -9.40 -2.01
CA LYS A 83 11.59 -8.33 -1.00
C LYS A 83 10.26 -8.06 -0.32
N ARG A 84 9.14 -8.04 -1.05
CA ARG A 84 7.79 -7.92 -0.45
C ARG A 84 7.51 -9.05 0.55
N ASN A 85 7.73 -10.31 0.14
CA ASN A 85 7.51 -11.44 1.03
C ASN A 85 8.42 -11.39 2.26
N SER A 86 9.69 -11.03 2.08
CA SER A 86 10.62 -10.87 3.21
C SER A 86 10.20 -9.74 4.16
N LEU A 87 9.65 -8.64 3.63
CA LEU A 87 9.13 -7.53 4.42
C LEU A 87 7.90 -7.96 5.21
N VAL A 88 6.96 -8.65 4.56
CA VAL A 88 5.77 -9.20 5.23
C VAL A 88 6.16 -10.14 6.36
N LEU A 89 7.11 -11.05 6.15
CA LEU A 89 7.60 -11.94 7.20
C LEU A 89 8.21 -11.17 8.37
N LYS A 90 9.09 -10.20 8.09
CA LYS A 90 9.72 -9.36 9.12
C LYS A 90 8.69 -8.59 9.94
N GLU A 91 7.77 -7.89 9.29
CA GLU A 91 6.74 -7.11 9.98
C GLU A 91 5.74 -8.02 10.72
N SER A 92 5.39 -9.17 10.16
CA SER A 92 4.52 -10.14 10.85
C SER A 92 5.17 -10.69 12.12
N ASN A 93 6.49 -10.93 12.11
CA ASN A 93 7.21 -11.39 13.29
C ASN A 93 7.27 -10.29 14.35
N LYS A 94 7.56 -9.04 13.97
CA LYS A 94 7.51 -7.90 14.90
C LYS A 94 6.13 -7.74 15.52
N LEU A 95 5.07 -7.83 14.71
CA LEU A 95 3.70 -7.73 15.22
C LEU A 95 3.39 -8.84 16.22
N LYS A 96 3.78 -10.08 15.92
CA LYS A 96 3.64 -11.21 16.87
C LYS A 96 4.37 -10.93 18.18
N THR A 97 5.57 -10.37 18.14
CA THR A 97 6.30 -10.04 19.38
C THR A 97 5.58 -8.99 20.23
N VAL A 98 4.95 -7.99 19.60
CA VAL A 98 4.17 -6.96 20.33
C VAL A 98 2.91 -7.58 20.93
N ILE A 99 2.16 -8.37 20.16
CA ILE A 99 0.93 -9.02 20.62
C ILE A 99 1.19 -10.01 21.76
N ASN A 100 2.33 -10.70 21.72
CA ASN A 100 2.72 -11.66 22.77
C ASN A 100 3.37 -11.00 23.99
N HIS A 101 3.56 -9.68 24.00
CA HIS A 101 4.18 -8.98 25.11
C HIS A 101 3.20 -8.87 26.29
N PRO A 102 3.58 -9.22 27.54
CA PRO A 102 2.65 -9.25 28.67
C PRO A 102 2.01 -7.87 28.93
N ASN A 103 2.82 -6.80 28.88
CA ASN A 103 2.30 -5.44 29.08
C ASN A 103 1.26 -5.03 28.02
N PHE A 104 1.39 -5.54 26.79
CA PHE A 104 0.45 -5.25 25.70
C PHE A 104 -0.84 -6.06 25.85
N GLN A 105 -0.77 -7.27 26.41
CA GLN A 105 -1.94 -8.09 26.72
C GLN A 105 -2.76 -7.53 27.88
N SER A 106 -2.09 -6.96 28.89
CA SER A 106 -2.77 -6.34 30.04
C SER A 106 -3.35 -4.96 29.72
N ASP A 107 -2.56 -4.09 29.08
CA ASP A 107 -2.99 -2.74 28.69
C ASP A 107 -2.34 -2.34 27.34
N PRO A 108 -3.04 -2.56 26.22
CA PRO A 108 -2.49 -2.26 24.91
C PRO A 108 -2.25 -0.75 24.72
N LEU A 109 -3.11 0.11 25.29
CA LEU A 109 -3.00 1.56 25.14
C LEU A 109 -1.83 2.11 25.96
N GLY A 110 -1.71 1.70 27.22
CA GLY A 110 -0.59 2.07 28.08
C GLY A 110 0.75 1.57 27.54
N SER A 111 0.80 0.33 27.01
CA SER A 111 2.02 -0.20 26.39
C SER A 111 2.44 0.59 25.15
N ILE A 112 1.50 1.02 24.31
CA ILE A 112 1.80 1.88 23.16
C ILE A 112 2.29 3.25 23.64
N PHE A 113 1.62 3.85 24.61
CA PHE A 113 2.02 5.15 25.17
C PHE A 113 3.44 5.11 25.73
N GLN A 114 3.76 4.10 26.53
CA GLN A 114 5.11 3.92 27.07
C GLN A 114 6.14 3.71 25.97
N HIS A 115 5.82 2.91 24.95
CA HIS A 115 6.71 2.70 23.81
C HIS A 115 6.98 4.01 23.06
N LEU A 116 5.94 4.82 22.83
CA LEU A 116 6.08 6.11 22.18
C LEU A 116 6.99 7.03 23.00
N LEU A 117 6.80 7.14 24.31
CA LEU A 117 7.66 7.94 25.19
C LEU A 117 9.12 7.50 25.11
N ASN A 118 9.37 6.19 25.15
CA ASN A 118 10.72 5.63 25.14
C ASN A 118 11.42 5.73 23.78
N THR A 119 10.66 5.78 22.69
CA THR A 119 11.21 5.80 21.32
C THR A 119 11.18 7.19 20.68
N GLN A 120 10.73 8.22 21.41
CA GLN A 120 10.83 9.59 20.90
C GLN A 120 12.32 9.96 20.72
N PRO A 121 12.71 10.47 19.54
CA PRO A 121 14.05 10.99 19.35
C PRO A 121 14.26 12.14 20.33
N ALA A 122 15.43 12.18 20.98
CA ALA A 122 15.79 13.28 21.85
C ALA A 122 15.62 14.59 21.07
N MET A 123 14.79 15.51 21.59
CA MET A 123 14.69 16.84 21.00
C MET A 123 16.09 17.43 20.98
N ASN A 124 16.56 17.82 19.80
CA ASN A 124 17.80 18.55 19.62
C ASN A 124 17.68 19.91 20.31
N GLU A 125 17.83 19.96 21.64
CA GLU A 125 18.13 21.20 22.33
C GLU A 125 19.49 21.66 21.83
N LYS A 126 19.48 22.72 21.01
CA LYS A 126 20.70 23.39 20.57
C LYS A 126 21.55 23.69 21.81
N PRO A 127 22.84 23.33 21.84
CA PRO A 127 23.67 23.57 23.01
C PRO A 127 23.66 25.06 23.35
N LYS A 128 23.25 25.40 24.58
CA LYS A 128 23.31 26.77 25.12
C LYS A 128 24.72 27.29 24.90
N ARG A 129 24.86 28.36 24.08
CA ARG A 129 26.13 29.05 23.86
C ARG A 129 26.75 29.38 25.22
N ARG A 130 27.92 28.83 25.50
CA ARG A 130 28.71 29.18 26.69
C ARG A 130 28.98 30.69 26.65
N LYS A 131 28.55 31.42 27.68
CA LYS A 131 28.92 32.83 27.85
C LYS A 131 30.43 32.90 28.09
N VAL A 132 31.16 33.46 27.12
CA VAL A 132 32.58 33.80 27.29
C VAL A 132 32.67 34.86 28.37
N LYS A 133 33.35 34.56 29.48
CA LYS A 133 33.62 35.55 30.53
C LYS A 133 34.61 36.57 29.96
N LEU A 134 34.16 37.82 29.84
CA LEU A 134 34.99 38.96 29.44
C LEU A 134 36.10 39.15 30.49
N GLY A 135 37.35 39.03 30.05
CA GLY A 135 38.52 39.19 30.91
C GLY A 135 38.58 40.60 31.52
N LYS A 136 38.93 40.67 32.81
CA LYS A 136 39.12 41.91 33.54
C LYS A 136 40.22 42.75 32.89
N ARG A 137 39.91 43.98 32.49
CA ARG A 137 40.91 45.00 32.13
C ARG A 137 41.74 45.33 33.36
N LYS A 138 43.06 45.13 33.29
CA LYS A 138 44.02 45.69 34.27
C LYS A 138 44.26 47.15 33.89
N GLN A 139 43.99 48.07 34.80
CA GLN A 139 44.51 49.43 34.75
C GLN A 139 45.99 49.40 35.19
N LYS A 140 46.83 50.13 34.46
CA LYS A 140 48.13 50.63 34.91
C LYS A 140 48.01 52.14 34.99
#